data_AF-A0A2U2S2E7-F1
#
_entry.id   AF-A0A2U2S2E7-F1
#
_cell.length_a   1.000
_cell.length_b   1.000
_cell.length_c   1.000
_cell.angle_alpha   90.00
_cell.angle_beta   90.00
_cell.angle_gamma   90.00
#
_symmetry.space_group_name_H-M   'P 1'
#
loop_
_entity.id
_entity.type
_entity.pdbx_description
1 polymer ?
#
loop_
_entity_poly.entity_id
_entity_poly.type
_entity_poly.pdbx_seq_one_letter_code
_entity_poly.pdbx_strand_id
1 'polypeptide(L)'
;MCRNKVLFLLGFLTAIAIAACTPSTLPAPTETLPAPTPTSIPTPGPADLQNPGFEQQDDQGLPAGWKVTGDAQAVRLEKNGHSGSLRLSHTKDQAYRVETSQLVYGLAEGWYTLRAWTRSSGNNETYLALDCGQGEKRVYVPSSMPGYRWIQLVVSSEVAGGECTIRLSSFGLAKSWVSFDDIELTPGQATLSVLGADISSLKKSEDLGGVYRYSDGTPADAIEIMKNNGLNYARLRVWVDPADGYHTKAQILSIAQRLKQHDIKLLVDFHYSDDWADPGKQNKPAAWSNYNFEQLKQAVYDHTYDVCSSLVAQGTPPDMVQVGNEINAGILWPDGRYDQMDNLAALLTTGYQAVKDCSSQTRVMLHIAEGGKNDMARWFFDSLPRRNVPFDVIGVSFYP
;
A
#
# COMPACT_ATOMS: atom_id res chain seq x y z
N MET A 1 -61.30 0.45 28.42
CA MET A 1 -60.97 -0.68 29.31
C MET A 1 -59.82 -0.19 30.21
N CYS A 2 -59.91 0.06 31.53
CA CYS A 2 -60.59 -0.67 32.63
C CYS A 2 -60.23 -2.17 32.60
N ARG A 3 -59.63 -2.84 33.59
CA ARG A 3 -59.35 -2.62 35.05
C ARG A 3 -58.00 -3.33 35.40
N ASN A 4 -57.37 -3.34 36.59
CA ASN A 4 -57.64 -2.78 37.94
C ASN A 4 -56.32 -2.57 38.74
N LYS A 5 -56.40 -2.13 40.01
CA LYS A 5 -55.36 -2.28 41.07
C LYS A 5 -55.64 -3.53 41.93
N VAL A 6 -54.64 -4.10 42.61
CA VAL A 6 -54.76 -4.64 43.99
C VAL A 6 -53.45 -4.42 44.76
N LEU A 7 -53.59 -3.97 46.01
CA LEU A 7 -52.57 -3.89 47.07
C LEU A 7 -52.96 -4.92 48.15
N PHE A 8 -52.02 -5.61 48.79
CA PHE A 8 -52.30 -6.39 50.00
C PHE A 8 -51.23 -6.17 51.07
N LEU A 9 -51.68 -6.03 52.32
CA LEU A 9 -50.87 -5.71 53.48
C LEU A 9 -51.49 -6.38 54.71
N LEU A 10 -50.76 -7.31 55.33
CA LEU A 10 -50.99 -8.00 56.61
C LEU A 10 -49.67 -8.75 56.92
N GLY A 11 -49.09 -8.77 58.12
CA GLY A 11 -49.53 -8.20 59.40
C GLY A 11 -49.44 -9.26 60.51
N PHE A 12 -48.29 -9.38 61.19
CA PHE A 12 -48.13 -10.21 62.39
C PHE A 12 -47.18 -9.56 63.41
N LEU A 13 -47.51 -9.75 64.70
CA LEU A 13 -46.85 -9.18 65.88
C LEU A 13 -45.79 -10.11 66.49
N THR A 14 -45.14 -9.62 67.55
CA THR A 14 -44.19 -10.27 68.50
C THR A 14 -42.71 -10.22 68.10
N ALA A 15 -41.75 -9.94 69.00
CA ALA A 15 -41.81 -9.54 70.41
C ALA A 15 -40.76 -8.47 70.75
N ILE A 16 -40.98 -7.70 71.82
CA ILE A 16 -40.07 -6.65 72.30
C ILE A 16 -38.98 -7.27 73.19
N ALA A 17 -37.71 -7.01 72.88
CA ALA A 17 -36.59 -7.20 73.80
C ALA A 17 -35.88 -5.86 74.01
N ILE A 18 -35.90 -5.35 75.24
CA ILE A 18 -35.25 -4.08 75.60
C ILE A 18 -33.80 -4.39 75.98
N ALA A 19 -32.85 -4.11 75.09
CA ALA A 19 -31.43 -4.09 75.39
C ALA A 19 -30.99 -2.64 75.66
N ALA A 20 -30.27 -2.42 76.76
CA ALA A 20 -29.90 -1.07 77.19
C ALA A 20 -28.84 -0.44 76.27
N CYS A 21 -29.04 0.82 75.88
CA CYS A 21 -28.03 1.62 75.19
C CYS A 21 -26.87 1.98 76.12
N THR A 22 -25.68 1.47 75.84
CA THR A 22 -24.42 2.16 76.16
C THR A 22 -24.17 3.27 75.13
N PRO A 23 -23.63 4.44 75.52
CA PRO A 23 -23.35 5.52 74.57
C PRO A 23 -22.22 5.12 73.62
N SER A 24 -22.55 5.03 72.32
CA SER A 24 -21.54 4.82 71.27
C SER A 24 -20.71 6.09 71.10
N THR A 25 -19.38 5.96 71.16
CA THR A 25 -18.45 7.02 70.76
C THR A 25 -18.60 7.33 69.28
N LEU A 26 -18.66 8.62 68.93
CA LEU A 26 -18.67 9.09 67.54
C LEU A 26 -17.44 8.56 66.78
N PRO A 27 -17.60 8.01 65.56
CA PRO A 27 -16.46 7.69 64.72
C PRO A 27 -15.75 8.98 64.30
N ALA A 28 -14.42 8.94 64.26
CA ALA A 28 -13.62 10.05 63.74
C ALA A 28 -13.95 10.31 62.25
N PRO A 29 -13.88 11.57 61.78
CA PRO A 29 -14.13 11.87 60.38
C PRO A 29 -13.10 11.16 59.50
N THR A 30 -13.58 10.36 58.55
CA THR A 30 -12.72 9.73 57.54
C THR A 30 -12.17 10.82 56.63
N GLU A 31 -10.85 10.97 56.56
CA GLU A 31 -10.22 11.77 55.51
C GLU A 31 -10.56 11.16 54.15
N THR A 32 -11.42 11.83 53.39
CA THR A 32 -11.62 11.52 51.98
C THR A 32 -10.33 11.84 51.24
N LEU A 33 -9.62 10.79 50.80
CA LEU A 33 -8.52 10.91 49.86
C LEU A 33 -8.96 11.79 48.66
N PRO A 34 -8.13 12.74 48.20
CA PRO A 34 -8.47 13.56 47.05
C PRO A 34 -8.72 12.65 45.84
N ALA A 35 -9.82 12.92 45.12
CA ALA A 35 -10.11 12.21 43.89
C ALA A 35 -8.90 12.35 42.94
N PRO A 36 -8.45 11.27 42.27
CA PRO A 36 -7.32 11.37 41.36
C PRO A 36 -7.68 12.38 40.26
N THR A 37 -6.83 13.39 40.10
CA THR A 37 -6.96 14.37 39.02
C THR A 37 -7.04 13.60 37.71
N PRO A 38 -8.09 13.79 36.87
CA PRO A 38 -8.20 13.04 35.63
C PRO A 38 -7.02 13.40 34.73
N THR A 39 -6.14 12.41 34.49
CA THR A 39 -5.06 12.54 33.52
C THR A 39 -5.67 12.89 32.18
N SER A 40 -5.27 14.03 31.61
CA SER A 40 -5.78 14.45 30.30
C SER A 40 -5.44 13.40 29.26
N ILE A 41 -6.46 12.80 28.63
CA ILE A 41 -6.26 11.87 27.52
C ILE A 41 -5.52 12.62 26.41
N PRO A 42 -4.36 12.12 25.93
CA PRO A 42 -3.64 12.76 24.84
C PRO A 42 -4.52 12.88 23.61
N THR A 43 -4.51 14.05 22.96
CA THR A 43 -5.19 14.24 21.67
C THR A 43 -4.26 13.76 20.56
N PRO A 44 -4.73 12.98 19.57
CA PRO A 44 -3.89 12.54 18.45
C PRO A 44 -3.25 13.73 17.73
N GLY A 45 -1.92 13.73 17.68
CA GLY A 45 -1.11 14.75 17.01
C GLY A 45 0.28 14.21 16.68
N PRO A 46 1.09 14.93 15.86
CA PRO A 46 2.49 14.61 15.64
C PRO A 46 3.24 14.44 16.96
N ALA A 47 4.12 13.44 17.03
CA ALA A 47 4.99 13.26 18.17
C ALA A 47 6.02 14.38 18.27
N ASP A 48 6.32 14.82 19.49
CA ASP A 48 7.46 15.70 19.75
C ASP A 48 8.74 14.87 19.76
N LEU A 49 9.49 14.91 18.65
CA LEU A 49 10.73 14.19 18.48
C LEU A 49 11.91 15.11 18.74
N GLN A 50 12.88 14.64 19.54
CA GLN A 50 14.13 15.37 19.74
C GLN A 50 15.01 15.21 18.50
N ASN A 51 15.51 16.33 17.97
CA ASN A 51 16.53 16.36 16.91
C ASN A 51 16.21 15.46 15.67
N PRO A 52 15.01 15.58 15.06
CA PRO A 52 14.57 14.67 13.99
C PRO A 52 15.33 14.82 12.67
N GLY A 53 15.93 15.99 12.42
CA GLY A 53 16.84 16.25 11.28
C GLY A 53 18.33 16.13 11.64
N PHE A 54 18.67 15.61 12.82
CA PHE A 54 20.05 15.37 13.26
C PHE A 54 21.02 16.57 13.17
N GLU A 55 20.51 17.78 13.38
CA GLU A 55 21.28 19.04 13.35
C GLU A 55 22.09 19.30 14.63
N GLN A 56 21.89 18.49 15.68
CA GLN A 56 22.52 18.68 16.99
C GLN A 56 23.34 17.46 17.43
N GLN A 57 24.51 17.72 18.00
CA GLN A 57 25.41 16.71 18.59
C GLN A 57 25.46 16.85 20.11
N ASP A 58 25.69 15.74 20.81
CA ASP A 58 26.08 15.73 22.22
C ASP A 58 27.61 15.92 22.40
N ASP A 59 28.07 15.93 23.65
CA ASP A 59 29.50 16.08 24.01
C ASP A 59 30.39 14.94 23.45
N GLN A 60 29.79 13.84 23.01
CA GLN A 60 30.45 12.68 22.40
C GLN A 60 30.41 12.70 20.86
N GLY A 61 29.76 13.72 20.25
CA GLY A 61 29.59 13.84 18.80
C GLY A 61 28.48 12.95 18.22
N LEU A 62 27.65 12.34 19.06
CA LEU A 62 26.51 11.51 18.69
C LEU A 62 25.23 12.38 18.54
N PRO A 63 24.18 11.91 17.84
CA PRO A 63 22.93 12.65 17.72
C PRO A 63 22.29 12.95 19.09
N ALA A 64 22.25 14.24 19.46
CA ALA A 64 21.61 14.68 20.70
C ALA A 64 20.14 14.24 20.74
N GLY A 65 19.67 13.74 21.89
CA GLY A 65 18.32 13.21 22.07
C GLY A 65 18.09 11.78 21.55
N TRP A 66 19.09 11.15 20.93
CA TRP A 66 19.01 9.78 20.43
C TRP A 66 19.96 8.84 21.18
N LYS A 67 19.46 7.66 21.54
CA LYS A 67 20.23 6.60 22.19
C LYS A 67 20.89 5.69 21.14
N VAL A 68 22.22 5.66 21.14
CA VAL A 68 23.03 4.74 20.33
C VAL A 68 23.33 3.46 21.09
N THR A 69 23.20 2.30 20.43
CA THR A 69 23.62 0.98 20.95
C THR A 69 24.37 0.17 19.90
N GLY A 70 25.24 -0.75 20.33
CA GLY A 70 26.15 -1.48 19.45
C GLY A 70 27.44 -0.69 19.18
N ASP A 71 27.92 -0.73 17.94
CA ASP A 71 29.17 -0.09 17.53
C ASP A 71 29.01 1.42 17.32
N ALA A 72 29.04 2.20 18.40
CA ALA A 72 28.89 3.66 18.36
C ALA A 72 29.93 4.37 17.46
N GLN A 73 31.08 3.76 17.18
CA GLN A 73 32.08 4.34 16.25
C GLN A 73 31.64 4.30 14.78
N ALA A 74 30.57 3.57 14.47
CA ALA A 74 29.93 3.62 13.16
C ALA A 74 28.97 4.81 13.00
N VAL A 75 28.56 5.48 14.08
CA VAL A 75 27.65 6.64 14.03
C VAL A 75 28.42 7.91 13.71
N ARG A 76 27.89 8.70 12.77
CA ARG A 76 28.40 10.03 12.39
C ARG A 76 27.23 10.95 12.06
N LEU A 77 27.34 12.24 12.39
CA LEU A 77 26.53 13.26 11.74
C LEU A 77 27.33 13.89 10.60
N GLU A 78 26.79 13.84 9.39
CA GLU A 78 27.50 14.22 8.17
C GLU A 78 26.77 15.31 7.40
N LYS A 79 27.53 16.17 6.69
CA LYS A 79 26.96 17.21 5.84
C LYS A 79 26.15 16.66 4.66
N ASN A 80 25.21 17.48 4.19
CA ASN A 80 24.27 17.24 3.08
C ASN A 80 23.10 16.34 3.52
N GLY A 81 22.23 16.87 4.37
CA GLY A 81 20.95 16.25 4.69
C GLY A 81 20.01 16.10 3.50
N HIS A 82 18.81 15.61 3.79
CA HIS A 82 17.64 15.73 2.94
C HIS A 82 17.05 17.13 3.08
N SER A 83 16.75 17.55 4.31
CA SER A 83 16.62 18.95 4.70
C SER A 83 17.88 19.41 5.46
N GLY A 84 17.86 20.61 6.04
CA GLY A 84 18.93 21.08 6.92
C GLY A 84 20.35 21.11 6.33
N SER A 85 21.34 20.87 7.18
CA SER A 85 22.77 20.81 6.89
C SER A 85 23.38 19.44 7.16
N LEU A 86 22.88 18.72 8.17
CA LEU A 86 23.40 17.45 8.66
C LEU A 86 22.44 16.29 8.35
N ARG A 87 22.86 15.06 8.69
CA ARG A 87 22.06 13.84 8.70
C ARG A 87 22.73 12.83 9.61
N LEU A 88 21.99 11.84 10.08
CA LEU A 88 22.58 10.63 10.68
C LEU A 88 23.15 9.72 9.59
N SER A 89 24.38 9.23 9.78
CA SER A 89 24.98 8.17 8.97
C SER A 89 25.51 7.05 9.87
N HIS A 90 25.27 5.80 9.45
CA HIS A 90 25.96 4.63 9.99
C HIS A 90 26.95 4.10 8.94
N THR A 91 28.25 4.11 9.25
CA THR A 91 29.33 3.67 8.34
C THR A 91 30.66 3.44 9.07
N LYS A 92 31.41 2.41 8.68
CA LYS A 92 32.73 2.07 9.23
C LYS A 92 33.60 1.33 8.19
N ASP A 93 34.93 1.45 8.28
CA ASP A 93 35.88 0.71 7.42
C ASP A 93 35.88 -0.82 7.64
N GLN A 94 35.23 -1.29 8.71
CA GLN A 94 35.03 -2.70 9.05
C GLN A 94 33.54 -3.00 9.11
N ALA A 95 33.16 -4.27 9.16
CA ALA A 95 31.75 -4.63 9.39
C ALA A 95 31.29 -4.12 10.78
N TYR A 96 30.06 -3.64 10.86
CA TYR A 96 29.50 -3.01 12.06
C TYR A 96 28.04 -3.43 12.29
N ARG A 97 27.60 -3.39 13.54
CA ARG A 97 26.17 -3.47 13.92
C ARG A 97 25.88 -2.34 14.90
N VAL A 98 24.96 -1.46 14.53
CA VAL A 98 24.60 -0.29 15.34
C VAL A 98 23.14 0.06 15.17
N GLU A 99 22.54 0.55 16.25
CA GLU A 99 21.18 1.06 16.30
C GLU A 99 21.18 2.44 16.94
N THR A 100 20.49 3.39 16.30
CA THR A 100 20.19 4.71 16.86
C THR A 100 18.68 4.78 17.10
N SER A 101 18.26 5.10 18.32
CA SER A 101 16.89 4.91 18.78
C SER A 101 16.37 6.08 19.62
N GLN A 102 15.05 6.29 19.64
CA GLN A 102 14.40 7.28 20.51
C GLN A 102 13.12 6.67 21.09
N LEU A 103 12.95 6.80 22.41
CA LEU A 103 11.69 6.50 23.09
C LEU A 103 10.83 7.77 23.11
N VAL A 104 9.60 7.62 22.68
CA VAL A 104 8.63 8.70 22.50
C VAL A 104 7.42 8.39 23.38
N TYR A 105 6.97 9.35 24.18
CA TYR A 105 5.90 9.19 25.17
C TYR A 105 4.82 10.27 24.99
N GLY A 106 3.68 10.09 25.65
CA GLY A 106 2.56 11.05 25.60
C GLY A 106 1.75 10.96 24.30
N LEU A 107 1.87 9.86 23.56
CA LEU A 107 1.07 9.59 22.37
C LEU A 107 -0.37 9.25 22.74
N ALA A 108 -1.31 9.52 21.83
CA ALA A 108 -2.66 9.00 21.94
C ALA A 108 -2.69 7.52 21.51
N GLU A 109 -3.65 6.75 22.02
CA GLU A 109 -3.89 5.37 21.54
C GLU A 109 -4.34 5.37 20.07
N GLY A 110 -3.96 4.32 19.33
CA GLY A 110 -4.33 4.13 17.92
C GLY A 110 -3.15 4.19 16.94
N TRP A 111 -3.44 4.21 15.63
CA TRP A 111 -2.42 4.10 14.59
C TRP A 111 -1.50 5.33 14.50
N TYR A 112 -0.21 5.08 14.43
CA TYR A 112 0.83 6.06 14.09
C TYR A 112 1.72 5.52 12.96
N THR A 113 2.26 6.42 12.15
CA THR A 113 3.18 6.13 11.05
C THR A 113 4.49 6.87 11.25
N LEU A 114 5.56 6.10 11.40
CA LEU A 114 6.93 6.56 11.32
C LEU A 114 7.29 6.79 9.84
N ARG A 115 7.94 7.92 9.55
CA ARG A 115 8.57 8.23 8.27
C ARG A 115 10.02 8.62 8.51
N ALA A 116 10.88 8.26 7.58
CA ALA A 116 12.24 8.79 7.52
C ALA A 116 12.68 8.87 6.06
N TRP A 117 13.45 9.90 5.73
CA TRP A 117 14.19 9.93 4.49
C TRP A 117 15.47 9.11 4.64
N THR A 118 15.72 8.22 3.69
CA THR A 118 16.80 7.23 3.77
C THR A 118 17.60 7.15 2.48
N ARG A 119 18.84 6.69 2.60
CA ARG A 119 19.74 6.39 1.47
C ARG A 119 20.77 5.36 1.94
N SER A 120 21.20 4.45 1.08
CA SER A 120 22.10 3.35 1.46
C SER A 120 22.91 2.84 0.28
N SER A 121 24.09 2.28 0.56
CA SER A 121 24.84 1.47 -0.40
C SER A 121 24.13 0.16 -0.76
N GLY A 122 23.26 -0.36 0.11
CA GLY A 122 22.50 -1.60 -0.10
C GLY A 122 23.24 -2.91 0.21
N ASN A 123 24.53 -2.86 0.56
CA ASN A 123 25.31 -4.00 1.02
C ASN A 123 25.16 -4.21 2.55
N ASN A 124 23.94 -4.00 3.06
CA ASN A 124 23.64 -3.83 4.47
C ASN A 124 22.30 -4.50 4.80
N GLU A 125 22.20 -5.19 5.95
CA GLU A 125 20.90 -5.48 6.56
C GLU A 125 20.50 -4.22 7.35
N THR A 126 19.58 -3.41 6.82
CA THR A 126 19.24 -2.11 7.39
C THR A 126 17.74 -1.88 7.33
N TYR A 127 17.16 -1.38 8.41
CA TYR A 127 15.72 -1.14 8.50
C TYR A 127 15.38 0.02 9.45
N LEU A 128 14.23 0.64 9.20
CA LEU A 128 13.51 1.42 10.19
C LEU A 128 12.60 0.48 10.97
N ALA A 129 12.44 0.70 12.27
CA ALA A 129 11.45 0.00 13.07
C ALA A 129 10.65 0.94 13.97
N LEU A 130 9.40 0.55 14.22
CA LEU A 130 8.49 1.19 15.15
C LEU A 130 7.86 0.11 16.04
N ASP A 131 8.04 0.23 17.36
CA ASP A 131 7.49 -0.66 18.37
C ASP A 131 6.69 0.17 19.37
N CYS A 132 5.39 -0.09 19.49
CA CYS A 132 4.45 0.69 20.32
C CYS A 132 3.59 -0.23 21.21
N GLY A 133 4.19 -1.32 21.72
CA GLY A 133 3.55 -2.29 22.61
C GLY A 133 2.87 -3.48 21.90
N GLN A 134 2.53 -3.36 20.62
CA GLN A 134 1.96 -4.44 19.78
C GLN A 134 3.02 -5.23 18.97
N GLY A 135 4.27 -5.16 19.42
CA GLY A 135 5.43 -5.77 18.77
C GLY A 135 5.94 -4.97 17.56
N GLU A 136 7.25 -5.03 17.38
CA GLU A 136 8.00 -4.26 16.39
C GLU A 136 7.53 -4.49 14.94
N LYS A 137 7.28 -3.40 14.21
CA LYS A 137 7.06 -3.39 12.76
C LYS A 137 8.29 -2.81 12.08
N ARG A 138 8.68 -3.34 10.92
CA ARG A 138 9.92 -2.97 10.20
C ARG A 138 9.66 -2.63 8.74
N VAL A 139 10.48 -1.74 8.18
CA VAL A 139 10.66 -1.55 6.74
C VAL A 139 12.15 -1.51 6.40
N TYR A 140 12.58 -2.35 5.44
CA TYR A 140 13.99 -2.44 5.05
C TYR A 140 14.39 -1.28 4.12
N VAL A 141 15.62 -0.80 4.28
CA VAL A 141 16.19 0.30 3.49
C VAL A 141 16.81 -0.25 2.20
N PRO A 142 16.29 0.08 1.01
CA PRO A 142 16.84 -0.40 -0.26
C PRO A 142 18.13 0.34 -0.63
N SER A 143 18.89 -0.19 -1.60
CA SER A 143 20.02 0.56 -2.17
C SER A 143 19.54 1.82 -2.88
N SER A 144 20.10 2.97 -2.50
CA SER A 144 19.90 4.23 -3.22
C SER A 144 20.92 4.43 -4.34
N MET A 145 21.84 3.49 -4.59
CA MET A 145 22.91 3.63 -5.59
C MET A 145 22.55 3.03 -6.97
N PRO A 146 23.19 3.49 -8.06
CA PRO A 146 24.05 4.67 -8.14
C PRO A 146 23.24 5.99 -8.08
N GLY A 147 23.91 7.08 -7.71
CA GLY A 147 23.34 8.43 -7.66
C GLY A 147 23.07 8.95 -6.24
N TYR A 148 22.67 10.22 -6.17
CA TYR A 148 22.33 10.93 -4.93
C TYR A 148 20.80 11.05 -4.84
N ARG A 149 20.12 9.99 -4.37
CA ARG A 149 18.67 9.97 -4.16
C ARG A 149 18.35 9.64 -2.71
N TRP A 150 17.45 10.43 -2.13
CA TRP A 150 16.78 10.11 -0.87
C TRP A 150 15.47 9.37 -1.19
N ILE A 151 15.12 8.40 -0.36
CA ILE A 151 13.91 7.58 -0.46
C ILE A 151 13.18 7.69 0.87
N GLN A 152 11.97 8.24 0.87
CA GLN A 152 11.12 8.23 2.06
C GLN A 152 10.56 6.83 2.26
N LEU A 153 10.80 6.26 3.44
CA LEU A 153 10.25 4.98 3.86
C LEU A 153 9.25 5.21 4.99
N VAL A 154 8.25 4.32 5.07
CA VAL A 154 7.18 4.43 6.06
C VAL A 154 6.96 3.08 6.74
N VAL A 155 6.65 3.12 8.04
CA VAL A 155 6.18 1.96 8.80
C VAL A 155 5.17 2.40 9.85
N SER A 156 4.06 1.67 9.95
CA SER A 156 2.98 2.01 10.88
C SER A 156 2.83 0.95 11.95
N SER A 157 2.48 1.40 13.16
CA SER A 157 2.15 0.54 14.30
C SER A 157 1.01 1.18 15.09
N GLU A 158 0.30 0.37 15.85
CA GLU A 158 -0.78 0.83 16.73
C GLU A 158 -0.22 1.05 18.14
N VAL A 159 -0.42 2.26 18.66
CA VAL A 159 -0.02 2.66 20.00
C VAL A 159 -0.92 1.99 21.02
N ALA A 160 -0.31 1.23 21.92
CA ALA A 160 -0.94 0.66 23.10
C ALA A 160 -0.13 1.02 24.35
N GLY A 161 -0.61 1.98 25.13
CA GLY A 161 0.05 2.48 26.35
C GLY A 161 0.75 3.83 26.21
N GLY A 162 0.43 4.62 25.19
CA GLY A 162 0.90 6.01 25.03
C GLY A 162 2.39 6.21 24.71
N GLU A 163 3.14 5.16 24.36
CA GLU A 163 4.55 5.26 23.98
C GLU A 163 4.93 4.43 22.73
N CYS A 164 6.00 4.85 22.06
CA CYS A 164 6.64 4.13 20.96
C CYS A 164 8.16 4.23 21.06
N THR A 165 8.88 3.18 20.68
CA THR A 165 10.31 3.23 20.36
C THR A 165 10.51 3.30 18.85
N ILE A 166 11.18 4.35 18.38
CA ILE A 166 11.72 4.46 17.01
C ILE A 166 13.12 3.83 17.01
N ARG A 167 13.41 2.97 16.02
CA ARG A 167 14.74 2.37 15.82
C ARG A 167 15.22 2.55 14.39
N LEU A 168 16.46 3.02 14.25
CA LEU A 168 17.20 3.13 13.01
C LEU A 168 18.33 2.11 13.10
N SER A 169 18.14 0.92 12.51
CA SER A 169 19.00 -0.24 12.75
C SER A 169 19.79 -0.63 11.50
N SER A 170 21.07 -0.94 11.66
CA SER A 170 21.93 -1.36 10.56
C SER A 170 23.01 -2.36 10.99
N PHE A 171 23.11 -3.44 10.25
CA PHE A 171 24.30 -4.27 10.11
C PHE A 171 24.90 -4.04 8.73
N GLY A 172 26.08 -3.43 8.68
CA GLY A 172 26.77 -3.10 7.44
C GLY A 172 28.06 -3.90 7.28
N LEU A 173 28.39 -4.26 6.04
CA LEU A 173 29.72 -4.73 5.66
C LEU A 173 30.73 -3.56 5.67
N ALA A 174 32.02 -3.88 5.59
CA ALA A 174 33.10 -2.89 5.52
C ALA A 174 32.85 -1.84 4.42
N LYS A 175 32.95 -0.55 4.80
CA LYS A 175 32.73 0.65 3.95
C LYS A 175 31.31 0.81 3.38
N SER A 176 30.39 -0.08 3.74
CA SER A 176 28.98 0.09 3.46
C SER A 176 28.38 1.16 4.37
N TRP A 177 27.30 1.80 3.94
CA TRP A 177 26.70 2.92 4.65
C TRP A 177 25.19 2.99 4.47
N VAL A 178 24.53 3.57 5.48
CA VAL A 178 23.17 4.12 5.39
C VAL A 178 23.20 5.53 5.97
N SER A 179 22.36 6.42 5.45
CA SER A 179 22.01 7.66 6.13
C SER A 179 20.50 7.78 6.31
N PHE A 180 20.10 8.42 7.40
CA PHE A 180 18.74 8.72 7.81
C PHE A 180 18.60 10.21 8.06
N ASP A 181 17.43 10.76 7.74
CA ASP A 181 17.13 12.15 7.98
C ASP A 181 15.62 12.41 8.06
N ASP A 182 15.24 13.60 8.55
CA ASP A 182 13.86 14.10 8.65
C ASP A 182 12.89 13.03 9.20
N ILE A 183 13.14 12.61 10.44
CA ILE A 183 12.29 11.62 11.12
C ILE A 183 10.96 12.25 11.52
N GLU A 184 9.85 11.63 11.16
CA GLU A 184 8.50 12.02 11.57
C GLU A 184 7.77 10.84 12.20
N LEU A 185 6.97 11.07 13.24
CA LEU A 185 6.01 10.11 13.76
C LEU A 185 4.66 10.82 13.91
N THR A 186 3.70 10.48 13.04
CA THR A 186 2.40 11.17 12.97
C THR A 186 1.22 10.20 13.01
N PRO A 187 0.04 10.63 13.51
CA PRO A 187 -1.14 9.78 13.56
C PRO A 187 -1.59 9.28 12.19
N GLY A 188 -2.22 8.11 12.17
CA GLY A 188 -2.70 7.42 10.98
C GLY A 188 -1.81 6.26 10.54
N GLN A 189 -2.29 5.53 9.53
CA GLN A 189 -1.65 4.32 9.00
C GLN A 189 -1.27 4.53 7.52
N ALA A 190 -0.11 4.02 7.11
CA ALA A 190 0.26 3.92 5.71
C ALA A 190 -0.44 2.69 5.09
N THR A 191 -1.36 2.93 4.15
CA THR A 191 -2.13 1.88 3.48
C THR A 191 -1.94 1.94 1.98
N LEU A 192 -1.83 0.78 1.31
CA LEU A 192 -1.90 0.72 -0.15
C LEU A 192 -3.29 1.15 -0.62
N SER A 193 -3.34 2.04 -1.61
CA SER A 193 -4.61 2.49 -2.22
C SER A 193 -5.21 1.47 -3.18
N VAL A 194 -4.41 0.53 -3.68
CA VAL A 194 -4.79 -0.58 -4.55
C VAL A 194 -4.42 -1.89 -3.84
N LEU A 195 -5.44 -2.60 -3.38
CA LEU A 195 -5.37 -3.97 -2.87
C LEU A 195 -6.06 -4.83 -3.93
N GLY A 196 -5.28 -5.33 -4.89
CA GLY A 196 -5.78 -5.89 -6.13
C GLY A 196 -5.45 -7.36 -6.35
N ALA A 197 -6.24 -8.02 -7.20
CA ALA A 197 -6.00 -9.38 -7.68
C ALA A 197 -6.36 -9.50 -9.18
N ASP A 198 -5.60 -10.28 -9.94
CA ASP A 198 -6.02 -10.72 -11.27
C ASP A 198 -6.96 -11.92 -11.13
N ILE A 199 -8.22 -11.71 -11.51
CA ILE A 199 -9.28 -12.72 -11.37
C ILE A 199 -9.84 -13.11 -12.73
N SER A 200 -9.12 -12.84 -13.83
CA SER A 200 -9.65 -12.98 -15.19
C SER A 200 -10.01 -14.42 -15.55
N SER A 201 -9.42 -15.41 -14.87
CA SER A 201 -9.75 -16.83 -15.03
C SER A 201 -10.87 -17.31 -14.10
N LEU A 202 -11.45 -16.46 -13.25
CA LEU A 202 -12.49 -16.83 -12.28
C LEU A 202 -13.69 -17.49 -12.98
N LYS A 203 -14.24 -16.83 -14.02
CA LYS A 203 -15.39 -17.36 -14.76
C LYS A 203 -15.10 -18.73 -15.39
N LYS A 204 -13.89 -18.94 -15.91
CA LYS A 204 -13.43 -20.23 -16.44
C LYS A 204 -13.33 -21.31 -15.36
N SER A 205 -12.89 -20.93 -14.16
CA SER A 205 -12.85 -21.85 -13.03
C SER A 205 -14.27 -22.23 -12.57
N GLU A 206 -15.17 -21.26 -12.44
CA GLU A 206 -16.58 -21.47 -12.08
C GLU A 206 -17.31 -22.37 -13.10
N ASP A 207 -17.13 -22.11 -14.40
CA ASP A 207 -17.72 -22.92 -15.49
C ASP A 207 -17.21 -24.37 -15.52
N LEU A 208 -16.00 -24.61 -15.00
CA LEU A 208 -15.40 -25.93 -14.84
C LEU A 208 -15.65 -26.56 -13.45
N GLY A 209 -16.58 -26.00 -12.67
CA GLY A 209 -17.02 -26.55 -11.38
C GLY A 209 -16.22 -26.07 -10.15
N GLY A 210 -15.46 -24.99 -10.27
CA GLY A 210 -14.75 -24.35 -9.16
C GLY A 210 -15.71 -23.83 -8.09
N VAL A 211 -15.48 -24.22 -6.83
CA VAL A 211 -16.27 -23.77 -5.68
C VAL A 211 -15.34 -23.09 -4.67
N TYR A 212 -15.65 -21.84 -4.34
CA TYR A 212 -14.88 -21.01 -3.43
C TYR A 212 -15.50 -21.00 -2.03
N ARG A 213 -14.66 -20.87 -1.01
CA ARG A 213 -15.03 -20.99 0.41
C ARG A 213 -14.23 -20.02 1.27
N TYR A 214 -14.86 -19.57 2.35
CA TYR A 214 -14.17 -18.98 3.49
C TYR A 214 -13.28 -20.01 4.20
N SER A 215 -12.40 -19.55 5.08
CA SER A 215 -11.45 -20.40 5.83
C SER A 215 -12.10 -21.39 6.80
N ASP A 216 -13.36 -21.16 7.18
CA ASP A 216 -14.20 -22.08 7.96
C ASP A 216 -14.87 -23.18 7.09
N GLY A 217 -14.71 -23.12 5.77
CA GLY A 217 -15.33 -24.02 4.80
C GLY A 217 -16.70 -23.56 4.27
N THR A 218 -17.24 -22.44 4.73
CA THR A 218 -18.52 -21.89 4.25
C THR A 218 -18.41 -21.47 2.78
N PRO A 219 -19.26 -21.99 1.86
CA PRO A 219 -19.23 -21.62 0.45
C PRO A 219 -19.83 -20.24 0.21
N ALA A 220 -19.19 -19.44 -0.64
CA ALA A 220 -19.67 -18.11 -1.05
C ALA A 220 -19.10 -17.72 -2.43
N ASP A 221 -19.54 -16.57 -2.95
CA ASP A 221 -18.98 -15.99 -4.18
C ASP A 221 -17.50 -15.62 -3.97
N ALA A 222 -16.64 -15.93 -4.93
CA ALA A 222 -15.20 -15.65 -4.83
C ALA A 222 -14.90 -14.15 -4.67
N ILE A 223 -15.67 -13.29 -5.33
CA ILE A 223 -15.52 -11.83 -5.29
C ILE A 223 -15.96 -11.30 -3.92
N GLU A 224 -17.02 -11.86 -3.34
CA GLU A 224 -17.44 -11.56 -1.96
C GLU A 224 -16.36 -11.96 -0.95
N ILE A 225 -15.83 -13.19 -1.06
CA ILE A 225 -14.75 -13.69 -0.19
C ILE A 225 -13.53 -12.75 -0.29
N MET A 226 -13.11 -12.38 -1.50
CA MET A 226 -11.99 -11.48 -1.71
C MET A 226 -12.27 -10.06 -1.16
N LYS A 227 -13.46 -9.49 -1.37
CA LYS A 227 -13.86 -8.18 -0.81
C LYS A 227 -13.78 -8.18 0.72
N ASN A 228 -14.31 -9.23 1.35
CA ASN A 228 -14.31 -9.38 2.80
C ASN A 228 -12.90 -9.62 3.38
N ASN A 229 -11.93 -9.97 2.53
CA ASN A 229 -10.50 -10.04 2.86
C ASN A 229 -9.69 -8.82 2.34
N GLY A 230 -10.36 -7.72 1.99
CA GLY A 230 -9.74 -6.42 1.70
C GLY A 230 -9.53 -6.08 0.22
N LEU A 231 -9.98 -6.92 -0.73
CA LEU A 231 -9.87 -6.61 -2.17
C LEU A 231 -10.66 -5.34 -2.52
N ASN A 232 -9.98 -4.34 -3.10
CA ASN A 232 -10.60 -3.10 -3.56
C ASN A 232 -10.43 -2.85 -5.07
N TYR A 233 -9.65 -3.68 -5.76
CA TYR A 233 -9.42 -3.63 -7.20
C TYR A 233 -9.42 -5.04 -7.80
N ALA A 234 -9.96 -5.21 -9.01
CA ALA A 234 -9.85 -6.45 -9.78
C ALA A 234 -9.23 -6.15 -11.15
N ARG A 235 -8.25 -6.96 -11.54
CA ARG A 235 -7.61 -6.94 -12.85
C ARG A 235 -8.23 -8.01 -13.74
N LEU A 236 -8.69 -7.60 -14.92
CA LEU A 236 -9.33 -8.45 -15.92
C LEU A 236 -8.64 -8.28 -17.28
N ARG A 237 -7.94 -9.32 -17.76
CA ARG A 237 -7.37 -9.36 -19.11
C ARG A 237 -8.45 -9.52 -20.18
N VAL A 238 -8.28 -8.83 -21.30
CA VAL A 238 -9.08 -8.96 -22.52
C VAL A 238 -8.21 -9.39 -23.70
N TRP A 239 -8.67 -10.41 -24.42
CA TRP A 239 -8.10 -10.91 -25.67
C TRP A 239 -9.02 -10.56 -26.85
N VAL A 240 -8.47 -10.57 -28.07
CA VAL A 240 -9.18 -10.13 -29.27
C VAL A 240 -10.12 -11.21 -29.79
N ASP A 241 -9.60 -12.37 -30.21
CA ASP A 241 -10.39 -13.55 -30.62
C ASP A 241 -9.88 -14.84 -29.96
N PRO A 242 -10.20 -15.06 -28.67
CA PRO A 242 -9.68 -16.19 -27.89
C PRO A 242 -10.27 -17.53 -28.31
N ALA A 243 -9.41 -18.46 -28.74
CA ALA A 243 -9.80 -19.76 -29.31
C ALA A 243 -10.63 -20.67 -28.36
N ASP A 244 -10.55 -20.46 -27.04
CA ASP A 244 -11.34 -21.20 -26.04
C ASP A 244 -12.59 -20.43 -25.55
N GLY A 245 -12.83 -19.23 -26.07
CA GLY A 245 -13.96 -18.36 -25.72
C GLY A 245 -13.82 -17.59 -24.40
N TYR A 246 -12.68 -17.67 -23.70
CA TYR A 246 -12.45 -16.96 -22.43
C TYR A 246 -11.65 -15.67 -22.58
N HIS A 247 -11.77 -14.76 -21.60
CA HIS A 247 -11.15 -13.42 -21.62
C HIS A 247 -11.72 -12.49 -22.72
N THR A 248 -13.00 -12.69 -23.10
CA THR A 248 -13.72 -11.85 -24.07
C THR A 248 -14.37 -10.63 -23.43
N LYS A 249 -14.72 -9.62 -24.26
CA LYS A 249 -15.55 -8.46 -23.86
C LYS A 249 -16.80 -8.87 -23.07
N ALA A 250 -17.52 -9.91 -23.52
CA ALA A 250 -18.73 -10.40 -22.87
C ALA A 250 -18.49 -10.92 -21.44
N GLN A 251 -17.36 -11.59 -21.21
CA GLN A 251 -17.00 -12.07 -19.87
C GLN A 251 -16.60 -10.91 -18.94
N ILE A 252 -15.89 -9.91 -19.46
CA ILE A 252 -15.51 -8.74 -18.67
C ILE A 252 -16.74 -7.93 -18.27
N LEU A 253 -17.69 -7.70 -19.18
CA LEU A 253 -18.98 -7.07 -18.89
C LEU A 253 -19.77 -7.85 -17.81
N SER A 254 -19.70 -9.18 -17.81
CA SER A 254 -20.37 -10.02 -16.80
C SER A 254 -19.69 -9.91 -15.41
N ILE A 255 -18.35 -9.97 -15.37
CA ILE A 255 -17.61 -9.86 -14.10
C ILE A 255 -17.68 -8.42 -13.55
N ALA A 256 -17.63 -7.39 -14.40
CA ALA A 256 -17.71 -5.98 -13.99
C ALA A 256 -19.01 -5.65 -13.25
N GLN A 257 -20.13 -6.28 -13.62
CA GLN A 257 -21.39 -6.16 -12.88
C GLN A 257 -21.29 -6.73 -11.45
N ARG A 258 -20.64 -7.88 -11.27
CA ARG A 258 -20.37 -8.46 -9.94
C ARG A 258 -19.44 -7.56 -9.12
N LEU A 259 -18.36 -7.07 -9.72
CA LEU A 259 -17.41 -6.16 -9.06
C LEU A 259 -18.10 -4.88 -8.53
N LYS A 260 -19.00 -4.29 -9.34
CA LYS A 260 -19.77 -3.10 -8.94
C LYS A 260 -20.72 -3.36 -7.77
N GLN A 261 -21.29 -4.56 -7.63
CA GLN A 261 -22.14 -4.93 -6.48
C GLN A 261 -21.37 -4.95 -5.16
N HIS A 262 -20.04 -5.16 -5.21
CA HIS A 262 -19.17 -5.20 -4.04
C HIS A 262 -18.30 -3.95 -3.86
N ASP A 263 -18.53 -2.87 -4.62
CA ASP A 263 -17.68 -1.67 -4.63
C ASP A 263 -16.19 -2.03 -4.85
N ILE A 264 -15.91 -2.80 -5.90
CA ILE A 264 -14.55 -3.17 -6.32
C ILE A 264 -14.26 -2.49 -7.64
N LYS A 265 -13.10 -1.82 -7.70
CA LYS A 265 -12.64 -1.07 -8.86
C LYS A 265 -12.13 -1.98 -9.96
N LEU A 266 -12.23 -1.53 -11.20
CA LEU A 266 -11.88 -2.32 -12.38
C LEU A 266 -10.61 -1.81 -13.07
N LEU A 267 -9.61 -2.69 -13.20
CA LEU A 267 -8.49 -2.58 -14.12
C LEU A 267 -8.72 -3.52 -15.31
N VAL A 268 -8.91 -2.99 -16.52
CA VAL A 268 -8.95 -3.81 -17.74
C VAL A 268 -7.56 -3.85 -18.37
N ASP A 269 -7.07 -5.04 -18.68
CA ASP A 269 -5.76 -5.29 -19.28
C ASP A 269 -5.90 -5.75 -20.73
N PHE A 270 -5.54 -4.89 -21.69
CA PHE A 270 -5.59 -5.20 -23.11
C PHE A 270 -4.30 -5.86 -23.56
N HIS A 271 -4.35 -7.17 -23.83
CA HIS A 271 -3.19 -7.89 -24.38
C HIS A 271 -2.90 -7.54 -25.86
N TYR A 272 -3.89 -7.03 -26.61
CA TYR A 272 -3.83 -6.86 -28.06
C TYR A 272 -3.35 -8.11 -28.83
N SER A 273 -3.84 -9.27 -28.40
CA SER A 273 -3.52 -10.61 -28.94
C SER A 273 -4.74 -11.52 -28.74
N ASP A 274 -4.79 -12.64 -29.45
CA ASP A 274 -5.82 -13.70 -29.29
C ASP A 274 -5.52 -14.64 -28.11
N ASP A 275 -4.34 -14.51 -27.51
CA ASP A 275 -3.82 -15.35 -26.44
C ASP A 275 -2.85 -14.54 -25.56
N TRP A 276 -2.28 -15.16 -24.54
CA TRP A 276 -1.30 -14.59 -23.63
C TRP A 276 -0.19 -13.81 -24.38
N ALA A 277 0.09 -12.60 -23.88
CA ALA A 277 1.07 -11.66 -24.40
C ALA A 277 2.05 -11.30 -23.28
N ASP A 278 3.34 -11.39 -23.54
CA ASP A 278 4.44 -11.27 -22.58
C ASP A 278 5.74 -10.80 -23.28
N PRO A 279 6.88 -10.62 -22.59
CA PRO A 279 8.13 -10.17 -23.22
C PRO A 279 8.69 -11.10 -24.31
N GLY A 280 8.29 -12.37 -24.33
CA GLY A 280 8.68 -13.37 -25.35
C GLY A 280 7.66 -13.54 -26.48
N LYS A 281 6.42 -13.07 -26.30
CA LYS A 281 5.31 -13.28 -27.24
C LYS A 281 4.38 -12.06 -27.28
N GLN A 282 4.38 -11.33 -28.39
CA GLN A 282 3.47 -10.20 -28.66
C GLN A 282 2.82 -10.35 -30.03
N ASN A 283 2.23 -11.52 -30.29
CA ASN A 283 1.69 -11.88 -31.60
C ASN A 283 0.47 -11.01 -31.95
N LYS A 284 0.41 -10.55 -33.21
CA LYS A 284 -0.82 -9.92 -33.72
C LYS A 284 -1.97 -10.93 -33.73
N PRO A 285 -3.21 -10.51 -33.39
CA PRO A 285 -4.42 -11.27 -33.64
C PRO A 285 -4.51 -11.77 -35.08
N ALA A 286 -5.12 -12.94 -35.29
CA ALA A 286 -5.30 -13.54 -36.61
C ALA A 286 -6.03 -12.57 -37.57
N ALA A 287 -7.05 -11.87 -37.06
CA ALA A 287 -7.80 -10.85 -37.79
C ALA A 287 -6.95 -9.65 -38.25
N TRP A 288 -5.82 -9.37 -37.56
CA TRP A 288 -4.95 -8.21 -37.82
C TRP A 288 -3.62 -8.62 -38.49
N SER A 289 -3.42 -9.90 -38.80
CA SER A 289 -2.16 -10.44 -39.34
C SER A 289 -1.65 -9.69 -40.58
N ASN A 290 -2.56 -9.34 -41.48
CA ASN A 290 -2.29 -8.66 -42.76
C ASN A 290 -2.54 -7.14 -42.72
N TYR A 291 -2.80 -6.56 -41.55
CA TYR A 291 -3.02 -5.11 -41.43
C TYR A 291 -1.70 -4.35 -41.60
N ASN A 292 -1.76 -3.26 -42.37
CA ASN A 292 -0.69 -2.26 -42.38
C ASN A 292 -0.73 -1.41 -41.09
N PHE A 293 0.28 -0.58 -40.88
CA PHE A 293 0.43 0.16 -39.63
C PHE A 293 -0.74 1.11 -39.29
N GLU A 294 -1.36 1.76 -40.28
CA GLU A 294 -2.54 2.61 -40.05
C GLU A 294 -3.76 1.77 -39.66
N GLN A 295 -3.95 0.60 -40.29
CA GLN A 295 -4.99 -0.36 -39.92
C GLN A 295 -4.75 -0.95 -38.52
N LEU A 296 -3.50 -1.16 -38.11
CA LEU A 296 -3.17 -1.63 -36.75
C LEU A 296 -3.48 -0.58 -35.68
N LYS A 297 -3.17 0.70 -35.93
CA LYS A 297 -3.60 1.79 -35.04
C LYS A 297 -5.12 1.83 -34.92
N GLN A 298 -5.84 1.78 -36.05
CA GLN A 298 -7.31 1.76 -36.03
C GLN A 298 -7.86 0.55 -35.24
N ALA A 299 -7.27 -0.63 -35.41
CA ALA A 299 -7.66 -1.83 -34.67
C ALA A 299 -7.42 -1.73 -33.16
N VAL A 300 -6.30 -1.14 -32.74
CA VAL A 300 -6.03 -0.80 -31.32
C VAL A 300 -7.06 0.18 -30.80
N TYR A 301 -7.39 1.23 -31.56
CA TYR A 301 -8.41 2.20 -31.17
C TYR A 301 -9.78 1.52 -31.00
N ASP A 302 -10.25 0.82 -32.04
CA ASP A 302 -11.58 0.23 -32.12
C ASP A 302 -11.79 -0.81 -31.02
N HIS A 303 -10.83 -1.72 -30.81
CA HIS A 303 -10.93 -2.75 -29.76
C HIS A 303 -10.94 -2.14 -28.35
N THR A 304 -10.09 -1.14 -28.10
CA THR A 304 -10.03 -0.45 -26.80
C THR A 304 -11.31 0.34 -26.53
N TYR A 305 -11.76 1.11 -27.52
CA TYR A 305 -12.96 1.94 -27.43
C TYR A 305 -14.21 1.08 -27.29
N ASP A 306 -14.37 -0.01 -28.06
CA ASP A 306 -15.54 -0.90 -27.99
C ASP A 306 -15.70 -1.53 -26.60
N VAL A 307 -14.63 -2.13 -26.06
CA VAL A 307 -14.66 -2.75 -24.72
C VAL A 307 -14.91 -1.69 -23.63
N CYS A 308 -14.21 -0.56 -23.68
CA CYS A 308 -14.37 0.49 -22.68
C CYS A 308 -15.73 1.19 -22.75
N SER A 309 -16.19 1.60 -23.93
CA SER A 309 -17.50 2.25 -24.11
C SER A 309 -18.66 1.30 -23.77
N SER A 310 -18.52 0.00 -24.01
CA SER A 310 -19.48 -1.01 -23.54
C SER A 310 -19.59 -1.04 -22.01
N LEU A 311 -18.45 -0.98 -21.30
CA LEU A 311 -18.40 -0.90 -19.82
C LEU A 311 -19.00 0.41 -19.30
N VAL A 312 -18.69 1.54 -19.94
CA VAL A 312 -19.28 2.86 -19.63
C VAL A 312 -20.81 2.83 -19.82
N ALA A 313 -21.31 2.30 -20.93
CA ALA A 313 -22.74 2.18 -21.23
C ALA A 313 -23.46 1.20 -20.28
N GLN A 314 -22.79 0.17 -19.80
CA GLN A 314 -23.28 -0.74 -18.74
C GLN A 314 -23.30 -0.05 -17.35
N GLY A 315 -22.70 1.13 -17.21
CA GLY A 315 -22.55 1.83 -15.93
C GLY A 315 -21.48 1.22 -15.03
N THR A 316 -20.55 0.45 -15.58
CA THR A 316 -19.41 -0.20 -14.92
C THR A 316 -18.09 0.30 -15.56
N PRO A 317 -17.88 1.62 -15.70
CA PRO A 317 -16.71 2.15 -16.38
C PRO A 317 -15.42 1.66 -15.70
N PRO A 318 -14.36 1.34 -16.46
CA PRO A 318 -13.09 0.96 -15.87
C PRO A 318 -12.48 2.13 -15.10
N ASP A 319 -12.06 1.91 -13.85
CA ASP A 319 -11.28 2.89 -13.09
C ASP A 319 -9.89 3.08 -13.71
N MET A 320 -9.35 2.01 -14.30
CA MET A 320 -8.07 2.00 -15.00
C MET A 320 -8.07 1.06 -16.20
N VAL A 321 -7.33 1.42 -17.24
CA VAL A 321 -7.05 0.57 -18.40
C VAL A 321 -5.55 0.45 -18.58
N GLN A 322 -5.05 -0.77 -18.69
CA GLN A 322 -3.68 -1.08 -19.06
C GLN A 322 -3.61 -1.31 -20.58
N VAL A 323 -2.78 -0.51 -21.26
CA VAL A 323 -2.61 -0.54 -22.73
C VAL A 323 -1.41 -1.42 -23.08
N GLY A 324 -1.68 -2.70 -23.35
CA GLY A 324 -0.67 -3.73 -23.60
C GLY A 324 -0.20 -4.43 -22.32
N ASN A 325 0.13 -5.72 -22.39
CA ASN A 325 0.68 -6.47 -21.28
C ASN A 325 2.19 -6.71 -21.42
N GLU A 326 2.95 -6.40 -20.36
CA GLU A 326 4.41 -6.59 -20.27
C GLU A 326 5.19 -6.06 -21.48
N ILE A 327 4.93 -4.79 -21.84
CA ILE A 327 5.30 -4.19 -23.13
C ILE A 327 6.77 -3.77 -23.26
N ASN A 328 7.68 -4.24 -22.40
CA ASN A 328 9.11 -3.91 -22.49
C ASN A 328 9.77 -4.42 -23.78
N ALA A 329 9.18 -5.41 -24.44
CA ALA A 329 9.59 -5.88 -25.77
C ALA A 329 8.70 -5.31 -26.91
N GLY A 330 7.80 -4.37 -26.61
CA GLY A 330 6.81 -3.79 -27.52
C GLY A 330 5.48 -4.54 -27.53
N ILE A 331 4.63 -4.28 -28.52
CA ILE A 331 3.35 -4.95 -28.79
C ILE A 331 3.21 -5.25 -30.29
N LEU A 332 2.24 -6.10 -30.67
CA LEU A 332 1.82 -6.30 -32.07
C LEU A 332 2.99 -6.50 -33.06
N TRP A 333 3.81 -7.52 -32.82
CA TRP A 333 5.03 -7.74 -33.59
C TRP A 333 4.76 -8.11 -35.06
N PRO A 334 5.63 -7.71 -36.00
CA PRO A 334 6.86 -6.93 -35.79
C PRO A 334 6.63 -5.41 -35.64
N ASP A 335 5.46 -4.91 -36.01
CA ASP A 335 5.18 -3.49 -36.26
C ASP A 335 5.43 -2.59 -35.04
N GLY A 336 5.03 -3.03 -33.84
CA GLY A 336 5.18 -2.29 -32.57
C GLY A 336 6.26 -2.82 -31.64
N ARG A 337 7.27 -3.54 -32.15
CA ARG A 337 8.37 -4.10 -31.33
C ARG A 337 9.24 -3.00 -30.69
N TYR A 338 9.98 -3.32 -29.62
CA TYR A 338 10.82 -2.36 -28.88
C TYR A 338 11.87 -1.61 -29.72
N ASP A 339 12.30 -2.17 -30.86
CA ASP A 339 13.21 -1.55 -31.83
C ASP A 339 12.48 -0.70 -32.89
N GLN A 340 11.15 -0.71 -32.89
CA GLN A 340 10.26 0.16 -33.66
C GLN A 340 9.61 1.21 -32.73
N MET A 341 10.43 1.88 -31.89
CA MET A 341 9.95 2.69 -30.76
C MET A 341 8.98 3.83 -31.15
N ASP A 342 9.09 4.38 -32.36
CA ASP A 342 8.18 5.43 -32.85
C ASP A 342 6.80 4.84 -33.24
N ASN A 343 6.77 3.63 -33.80
CA ASN A 343 5.53 2.88 -34.05
C ASN A 343 4.87 2.45 -32.74
N LEU A 344 5.67 1.93 -31.79
CA LEU A 344 5.20 1.58 -30.46
C LEU A 344 4.56 2.80 -29.77
N ALA A 345 5.24 3.95 -29.80
CA ALA A 345 4.71 5.19 -29.25
C ALA A 345 3.37 5.61 -29.89
N ALA A 346 3.22 5.47 -31.21
CA ALA A 346 1.97 5.78 -31.89
C ALA A 346 0.83 4.78 -31.54
N LEU A 347 1.12 3.48 -31.40
CA LEU A 347 0.13 2.50 -30.95
C LEU A 347 -0.31 2.75 -29.50
N LEU A 348 0.62 3.01 -28.58
CA LEU A 348 0.31 3.30 -27.17
C LEU A 348 -0.50 4.60 -27.03
N THR A 349 -0.14 5.64 -27.78
CA THR A 349 -0.89 6.91 -27.82
C THR A 349 -2.31 6.70 -28.38
N THR A 350 -2.46 5.80 -29.37
CA THR A 350 -3.78 5.45 -29.94
C THR A 350 -4.65 4.71 -28.92
N GLY A 351 -4.08 3.76 -28.15
CA GLY A 351 -4.78 3.10 -27.05
C GLY A 351 -5.18 4.08 -25.94
N TYR A 352 -4.29 5.00 -25.55
CA TYR A 352 -4.63 6.06 -24.59
C TYR A 352 -5.79 6.93 -25.09
N GLN A 353 -5.78 7.35 -26.36
CA GLN A 353 -6.82 8.19 -26.94
C GLN A 353 -8.19 7.49 -26.88
N ALA A 354 -8.25 6.21 -27.27
CA ALA A 354 -9.46 5.40 -27.17
C ALA A 354 -10.01 5.32 -25.73
N VAL A 355 -9.13 5.22 -24.72
CA VAL A 355 -9.53 5.25 -23.30
C VAL A 355 -10.10 6.62 -22.90
N LYS A 356 -9.48 7.72 -23.32
CA LYS A 356 -9.99 9.06 -22.96
C LYS A 356 -11.28 9.43 -23.70
N ASP A 357 -11.48 8.91 -24.91
CA ASP A 357 -12.69 9.11 -25.70
C ASP A 357 -13.89 8.31 -25.17
N CYS A 358 -13.68 7.11 -24.59
CA CYS A 358 -14.75 6.40 -23.88
C CYS A 358 -15.00 6.96 -22.47
N SER A 359 -13.94 7.38 -21.75
CA SER A 359 -14.02 7.88 -20.38
C SER A 359 -12.81 8.73 -20.00
N SER A 360 -12.99 10.05 -19.95
CA SER A 360 -11.92 10.99 -19.57
C SER A 360 -11.38 10.79 -18.15
N GLN A 361 -12.16 10.14 -17.27
CA GLN A 361 -11.79 9.87 -15.87
C GLN A 361 -10.97 8.58 -15.70
N THR A 362 -11.05 7.65 -16.65
CA THR A 362 -10.34 6.37 -16.58
C THR A 362 -8.83 6.59 -16.69
N ARG A 363 -8.07 6.04 -15.74
CA ARG A 363 -6.60 6.13 -15.74
C ARG A 363 -6.00 5.19 -16.77
N VAL A 364 -4.95 5.62 -17.47
CA VAL A 364 -4.21 4.77 -18.42
C VAL A 364 -2.90 4.32 -17.77
N MET A 365 -2.72 3.00 -17.68
CA MET A 365 -1.49 2.35 -17.23
C MET A 365 -0.68 1.87 -18.43
N LEU A 366 0.64 2.04 -18.34
CA LEU A 366 1.61 1.31 -19.16
C LEU A 366 2.40 0.36 -18.25
N HIS A 367 2.57 -0.89 -18.69
CA HIS A 367 3.02 -2.00 -17.84
C HIS A 367 4.17 -2.80 -18.46
N ILE A 368 5.27 -2.96 -17.71
CA ILE A 368 6.42 -3.77 -18.12
C ILE A 368 6.66 -4.94 -17.16
N ALA A 369 7.34 -5.98 -17.65
CA ALA A 369 7.84 -7.05 -16.80
C ALA A 369 9.08 -6.64 -15.99
N GLU A 370 9.59 -7.58 -15.18
CA GLU A 370 10.92 -7.54 -14.55
C GLU A 370 11.22 -6.27 -13.73
N GLY A 371 10.30 -5.84 -12.85
CA GLY A 371 10.40 -4.61 -12.05
C GLY A 371 11.64 -4.47 -11.17
N GLY A 372 12.39 -5.57 -10.93
CA GLY A 372 13.72 -5.50 -10.30
C GLY A 372 14.81 -4.90 -11.20
N LYS A 373 14.64 -4.88 -12.53
CA LYS A 373 15.58 -4.32 -13.50
C LYS A 373 15.33 -2.83 -13.72
N ASN A 374 15.67 -2.03 -12.71
CA ASN A 374 15.52 -0.56 -12.73
C ASN A 374 16.01 0.10 -14.03
N ASP A 375 17.14 -0.34 -14.58
CA ASP A 375 17.74 0.29 -15.76
C ASP A 375 16.91 0.05 -17.03
N MET A 376 16.26 -1.11 -17.14
CA MET A 376 15.28 -1.39 -18.20
C MET A 376 14.03 -0.51 -18.03
N ALA A 377 13.51 -0.42 -16.80
CA ALA A 377 12.35 0.41 -16.49
C ALA A 377 12.63 1.90 -16.82
N ARG A 378 13.82 2.40 -16.46
CA ARG A 378 14.29 3.73 -16.83
C ARG A 378 14.41 3.92 -18.32
N TRP A 379 15.11 3.03 -19.02
CA TRP A 379 15.24 3.10 -20.48
C TRP A 379 13.88 3.17 -21.17
N PHE A 380 12.91 2.36 -20.73
CA PHE A 380 11.57 2.33 -21.30
C PHE A 380 10.76 3.59 -20.97
N PHE A 381 10.53 3.89 -19.68
CA PHE A 381 9.68 5.00 -19.27
C PHE A 381 10.31 6.39 -19.47
N ASP A 382 11.63 6.52 -19.62
CA ASP A 382 12.27 7.78 -20.02
C ASP A 382 12.22 7.97 -21.56
N SER A 383 11.98 6.90 -22.35
CA SER A 383 11.90 6.93 -23.82
C SER A 383 10.51 7.32 -24.36
N LEU A 384 9.45 7.10 -23.57
CA LEU A 384 8.06 7.34 -23.95
C LEU A 384 7.64 8.83 -23.88
N PRO A 385 7.93 9.60 -22.81
CA PRO A 385 7.65 11.03 -22.76
C PRO A 385 8.42 11.83 -23.82
N ARG A 386 9.63 11.38 -24.22
CA ARG A 386 10.38 11.98 -25.34
C ARG A 386 9.67 11.86 -26.69
N ARG A 387 8.66 10.98 -26.78
CA ARG A 387 7.78 10.78 -27.93
C ARG A 387 6.36 11.29 -27.70
N ASN A 388 6.16 12.05 -26.60
CA ASN A 388 4.87 12.57 -26.15
C ASN A 388 3.81 11.48 -25.89
N VAL A 389 4.21 10.24 -25.57
CA VAL A 389 3.26 9.18 -25.21
C VAL A 389 2.65 9.47 -23.84
N PRO A 390 1.34 9.69 -23.74
CA PRO A 390 0.67 10.01 -22.48
C PRO A 390 0.31 8.74 -21.69
N PHE A 391 0.40 8.80 -20.36
CA PHE A 391 -0.07 7.78 -19.43
C PHE A 391 -0.24 8.39 -18.02
N ASP A 392 -1.07 7.77 -17.19
CA ASP A 392 -1.36 8.20 -15.81
C ASP A 392 -0.64 7.36 -14.76
N VAL A 393 -0.33 6.08 -15.06
CA VAL A 393 0.19 5.11 -14.10
C VAL A 393 1.31 4.25 -14.72
N ILE A 394 2.37 4.00 -13.96
CA ILE A 394 3.39 2.99 -14.26
C ILE A 394 3.03 1.69 -13.55
N GLY A 395 2.89 0.60 -14.32
CA GLY A 395 2.83 -0.76 -13.81
C GLY A 395 4.17 -1.48 -14.00
N VAL A 396 4.56 -2.31 -13.03
CA VAL A 396 5.70 -3.23 -13.15
C VAL A 396 5.33 -4.60 -12.59
N SER A 397 5.60 -5.69 -13.30
CA SER A 397 5.52 -7.05 -12.73
C SER A 397 6.71 -7.30 -11.82
N PHE A 398 6.48 -7.88 -10.64
CA PHE A 398 7.52 -8.33 -9.74
C PHE A 398 7.24 -9.78 -9.31
N TYR A 399 8.14 -10.68 -9.70
CA TYR A 399 8.16 -12.08 -9.27
C TYR A 399 9.49 -12.30 -8.52
N PRO A 400 9.47 -12.93 -7.33
CA PRO A 400 10.64 -13.09 -6.47
C PRO A 400 11.61 -14.19 -6.91
#